data_AF-A0A534KFW0-F1
#
_entry.id   AF-A0A534KFW0-F1
#
_cell.length_a   1.000
_cell.length_b   1.000
_cell.length_c   1.000
_cell.angle_alpha   90.00
_cell.angle_beta   90.00
_cell.angle_gamma   90.00
#
_symmetry.space_group_name_H-M   'P 1'
#
loop_
_entity.id
_entity.type
_entity.pdbx_description
1 polymer ?
#
loop_
_entity_poly.entity_id
_entity_poly.type
_entity_poly.pdbx_seq_one_letter_code
_entity_poly.pdbx_strand_id
1 'polypeptide(L)' 'MATSIRVSRQLHARLEDLKERMKAKTFEELFRRLLERPWPSPWERFGAHPDMKPFEHRDWRPHSEAGRGEWGA' A
#
# COMPACT_ATOMS: atom_id res chain seq x y z
N MET A 1 7.00 22.99 -6.47
CA MET A 1 7.55 22.49 -7.75
C MET A 1 6.42 21.80 -8.50
N ALA A 2 6.16 22.18 -9.75
CA ALA A 2 5.13 21.55 -10.56
C ALA A 2 5.78 20.51 -11.49
N THR A 3 5.43 19.23 -11.31
CA THR A 3 5.84 18.15 -12.21
C THR A 3 4.67 17.82 -13.14
N SER A 4 4.93 17.78 -14.45
CA SER A 4 3.90 17.40 -15.44
C SER A 4 4.14 15.97 -15.89
N ILE A 5 3.07 15.18 -15.94
CA ILE A 5 3.09 13.79 -16.39
C ILE A 5 2.20 13.69 -17.62
N ARG A 6 2.73 13.13 -18.71
CA ARG A 6 1.92 12.83 -19.89
C ARG A 6 1.12 11.56 -19.65
N VAL A 7 -0.19 11.66 -19.78
CA VAL A 7 -1.12 10.53 -19.65
C VAL A 7 -1.88 10.32 -20.96
N SER A 8 -2.22 9.07 -21.26
CA SER A 8 -3.03 8.74 -22.43
C SER A 8 -4.44 9.32 -22.28
N ARG A 9 -5.10 9.65 -23.40
CA ARG A 9 -6.47 10.18 -23.39
C ARG A 9 -7.45 9.25 -22.68
N GLN A 10 -7.29 7.95 -22.87
CA GLN A 10 -8.14 6.94 -22.24
C GLN A 10 -7.93 6.89 -20.73
N LEU A 11 -6.69 7.03 -20.25
CA LEU A 11 -6.40 7.08 -18.82
C LEU A 11 -6.95 8.36 -18.19
N HIS A 12 -6.85 9.49 -18.88
CA HIS A 12 -7.43 10.75 -18.43
C HIS A 12 -8.96 10.66 -18.28
N ALA A 13 -9.66 10.06 -19.24
CA ALA A 13 -11.11 9.86 -19.15
C ALA A 13 -11.51 9.02 -17.92
N ARG A 14 -10.78 7.93 -17.65
CA ARG A 14 -11.01 7.11 -16.45
C ARG A 14 -10.73 7.85 -15.15
N LEU A 15 -9.75 8.75 -15.14
CA LEU A 15 -9.45 9.59 -13.97
C LEU A 15 -10.55 10.61 -13.70
N GLU A 16 -11.13 11.20 -14.75
CA GLU A 16 -12.29 12.09 -14.64
C GLU A 16 -13.51 11.34 -14.08
N ASP A 17 -13.86 10.17 -14.62
CA ASP A 17 -14.94 9.34 -14.10
C ASP A 17 -14.73 8.99 -12.60
N LEU A 18 -13.49 8.72 -12.22
CA LEU A 18 -13.13 8.42 -10.84
C LEU A 18 -13.24 9.65 -9.94
N LYS A 19 -12.86 10.82 -10.44
CA LYS A 19 -12.98 12.12 -9.75
C LYS A 19 -14.44 12.43 -9.41
N GLU A 20 -15.35 12.19 -10.35
CA GLU A 20 -16.80 12.35 -10.15
C GLU A 20 -17.35 11.37 -9.12
N ARG A 21 -17.03 10.07 -9.26
CA ARG A 21 -17.47 9.02 -8.32
C ARG A 21 -17.04 9.30 -6.89
N MET A 22 -15.83 9.80 -6.71
CA MET A 22 -15.27 10.11 -5.40
C MET A 22 -15.57 11.54 -4.94
N LYS A 23 -16.31 12.34 -5.73
CA LYS A 23 -16.65 13.74 -5.45
C LYS A 23 -15.42 14.56 -5.04
N ALA A 24 -14.32 14.39 -5.76
CA ALA A 24 -13.08 15.14 -5.54
C ALA A 24 -13.07 16.41 -6.40
N LYS A 25 -12.54 17.51 -5.88
CA LYS A 25 -12.47 18.79 -6.62
C LYS A 25 -11.25 18.85 -7.52
N THR A 26 -10.13 18.27 -7.09
CA THR A 26 -8.87 18.23 -7.84
C THR A 26 -8.33 16.81 -7.94
N PHE A 27 -7.43 16.57 -8.90
CA PHE A 27 -6.75 15.28 -9.01
C PHE A 27 -5.84 15.00 -7.82
N GLU A 28 -5.19 16.02 -7.23
CA GLU A 28 -4.43 15.85 -5.99
C GLU A 28 -5.31 15.39 -4.83
N GLU A 29 -6.50 15.98 -4.69
CA GLU A 29 -7.46 15.56 -3.68
C GLU A 29 -7.95 14.13 -3.92
N LEU A 30 -8.16 13.76 -5.19
CA LEU A 30 -8.49 12.39 -5.57
C LEU A 30 -7.39 11.41 -5.15
N PHE A 31 -6.12 11.71 -5.45
CA PHE A 31 -5.00 10.86 -5.06
C PHE A 31 -4.86 10.74 -3.55
N ARG A 32 -4.99 11.85 -2.82
CA ARG A 32 -4.96 11.82 -1.35
C ARG A 32 -6.05 10.91 -0.79
N ARG A 33 -7.29 11.04 -1.27
CA ARG A 33 -8.41 10.18 -0.85
C ARG A 33 -8.19 8.71 -1.21
N LEU A 34 -7.55 8.42 -2.34
CA LEU A 34 -7.20 7.04 -2.72
C LEU A 34 -6.16 6.42 -1.79
N LEU A 35 -5.17 7.21 -1.35
CA LEU A 35 -4.12 6.77 -0.43
C LEU A 35 -4.64 6.64 1.02
N GLU A 36 -5.49 7.57 1.45
CA GLU A 36 -6.09 7.58 2.79
C GLU A 36 -7.22 6.56 2.93
N ARG A 37 -7.82 6.13 1.81
CA ARG A 37 -8.87 5.11 1.84
C ARG A 37 -8.26 3.82 2.37
N PRO A 38 -8.67 3.34 3.56
CA PRO A 38 -8.24 2.04 4.01
C PRO A 38 -8.74 1.04 2.98
N TRP A 39 -7.82 0.41 2.27
CA TRP A 39 -8.18 -0.77 1.51
C TRP A 39 -8.68 -1.77 2.55
N PRO A 40 -9.94 -2.26 2.45
CA PRO A 40 -10.30 -3.47 3.14
C PRO A 40 -9.56 -4.59 2.42
N SER A 41 -8.24 -4.67 2.61
CA SER A 41 -7.54 -5.93 2.50
C SER A 41 -7.90 -6.64 3.78
N PRO A 42 -8.77 -7.67 3.74
CA PRO A 42 -9.03 -8.47 4.93
C PRO A 42 -7.68 -8.92 5.45
N TRP A 43 -7.43 -8.76 6.74
CA TRP A 43 -6.21 -9.30 7.36
C TRP A 43 -6.02 -10.78 7.02
N GLU A 44 -7.14 -11.49 6.85
CA GLU A 44 -7.26 -12.87 6.37
C GLU A 44 -6.61 -13.14 4.99
N ARG A 45 -6.35 -12.11 4.17
CA ARG A 45 -5.66 -12.23 2.87
C ARG A 45 -4.15 -12.02 2.96
N PHE A 46 -3.63 -11.54 4.08
CA PHE A 46 -2.19 -11.52 4.32
C PHE A 46 -1.72 -12.95 4.59
N GLY A 47 -0.97 -13.53 3.66
CA GLY A 47 -0.51 -14.93 3.73
C GLY A 47 -1.46 -15.95 3.10
N ALA A 48 -2.61 -15.55 2.56
CA ALA A 48 -3.54 -16.44 1.85
C ALA A 48 -3.21 -16.61 0.36
N HIS A 49 -1.93 -16.51 -0.01
CA HIS A 49 -1.48 -16.99 -1.31
C HIS A 49 -1.34 -18.52 -1.21
N PRO A 50 -1.87 -19.32 -2.15
CA PRO A 50 -1.87 -20.78 -2.04
C PRO A 50 -0.47 -21.39 -1.88
N ASP A 51 0.56 -20.69 -2.36
CA ASP A 51 1.98 -21.10 -2.23
C ASP A 51 2.70 -20.52 -0.99
N MET A 52 2.06 -19.67 -0.20
CA MET A 52 2.67 -19.06 0.99
C MET A 52 2.21 -19.80 2.26
N LYS A 53 3.16 -20.11 3.13
CA LYS A 53 2.85 -20.69 4.44
C LYS A 53 2.08 -19.66 5.29
N PRO A 54 1.08 -20.10 6.07
CA PRO A 54 0.43 -19.24 7.08
C PRO A 54 1.48 -18.61 8.00
N PHE A 55 1.28 -17.35 8.35
CA PHE A 55 2.17 -16.66 9.29
C PHE A 55 1.93 -17.23 10.70
N GLU A 56 2.86 -18.03 11.22
CA GLU A 56 2.77 -18.52 12.59
C GLU A 56 3.23 -17.42 13.56
N HIS A 57 2.44 -17.19 14.61
CA HIS A 57 2.68 -16.13 15.61
C HIS A 57 4.02 -16.26 16.35
N ARG A 58 4.73 -17.38 16.15
CA ARG A 58 6.07 -17.68 16.67
C ARG A 58 7.19 -16.98 15.91
N ASP A 59 6.94 -16.50 14.69
CA ASP A 59 7.92 -15.79 13.87
C ASP A 59 8.04 -14.29 14.24
N TRP A 60 7.22 -13.80 15.17
CA TRP A 60 7.38 -12.48 15.75
C TRP A 60 8.57 -12.47 16.72
N ARG A 61 9.78 -12.22 16.21
CA ARG A 61 10.88 -11.72 17.03
C ARG A 61 10.81 -10.19 17.05
N PRO A 62 10.65 -9.54 18.22
CA PRO A 62 10.89 -8.11 18.29
C PRO A 62 12.34 -7.84 17.87
N HIS A 63 12.53 -6.80 17.05
CA HIS A 63 13.82 -6.42 16.46
C HIS A 63 14.89 -5.97 17.51
N SER A 64 14.57 -6.11 18.80
CA SER A 64 15.33 -5.60 19.95
C SER A 64 16.39 -6.57 20.50
N GLU A 65 16.47 -7.83 20.04
CA GLU A 65 17.40 -8.84 20.58
C GLU A 65 18.50 -9.30 19.61
N ALA A 66 18.68 -8.65 18.46
CA ALA A 66 19.73 -8.99 17.50
C ALA A 66 21.11 -8.39 17.83
N GLY A 67 21.45 -8.24 19.11
CA GLY A 67 22.61 -7.43 19.51
C GLY A 67 23.26 -7.79 20.84
N ARG A 68 23.40 -9.08 21.17
CA ARG A 68 24.40 -9.54 22.15
C ARG A 68 24.76 -11.01 21.88
N GLY A 69 25.69 -11.20 20.94
CA GLY A 69 26.29 -12.48 20.62
C GLY A 69 27.79 -12.29 20.41
N GLU A 70 28.52 -12.64 21.46
CA GLU A 70 29.94 -12.95 21.58
C GLU A 70 30.75 -13.06 20.27
N TRP A 71 31.74 -12.19 20.09
CA TRP A 71 32.88 -12.47 19.22
C TRP A 71 33.99 -13.07 20.09
N GLY A 72 34.00 -14.40 20.18
CA GLY A 72 35.15 -15.17 20.64
C GLY A 72 35.89 -15.75 19.43
N ALA A 73 37.12 -15.29 19.22
CA ALA A 73 38.23 -16.04 18.62
C ALA A 73 39.53 -15.26 18.88
#